data_AF-A0A822GJL5-F1
#
_entry.id   AF-A0A822GJL5-F1
#
_cell.length_a   1.000
_cell.length_b   1.000
_cell.length_c   1.000
_cell.angle_alpha   90.00
_cell.angle_beta   90.00
_cell.angle_gamma   90.00
#
_symmetry.space_group_name_H-M   'P 1'
#
loop_
_entity.id
_entity.type
_entity.pdbx_description
1 polymer ?
#
loop_
_entity_poly.entity_id
_entity_poly.type
_entity_poly.pdbx_seq_one_letter_code
_entity_poly.pdbx_strand_id
1 'polypeptide(L)'
;MPTNLQVFRGQGLSMEDFENMKKTKGGLMSFNNFLSTSRNREISFKNFARPAALNTNSVGILFIMNIDAAICTKSSTPFAE
;
A
#
# COMPACT_ATOMS: atom_id res chain seq x y z
N MET A 1 9.75 19.93 -12.08
CA MET A 1 10.39 19.12 -11.03
C MET A 1 9.53 17.89 -10.80
N PRO A 2 10.08 16.66 -10.77
CA PRO A 2 9.27 15.48 -10.49
C PRO A 2 8.67 15.62 -9.10
N THR A 3 7.34 15.61 -9.02
CA THR A 3 6.59 15.70 -7.78
C THR A 3 6.47 14.32 -7.16
N ASN A 4 6.96 14.14 -5.93
CA ASN A 4 6.67 12.95 -5.15
C ASN A 4 5.16 12.88 -4.90
N LEU A 5 4.52 11.83 -5.40
CA LEU A 5 3.10 11.60 -5.19
C LEU A 5 2.93 10.69 -3.97
N GLN A 6 2.40 11.23 -2.88
CA GLN A 6 2.04 10.43 -1.72
C GLN A 6 0.60 9.94 -1.83
N VAL A 7 0.40 8.64 -1.63
CA VAL A 7 -0.91 8.00 -1.60
C VAL A 7 -1.00 7.03 -0.41
N PHE A 8 -2.23 6.74 -0.03
CA PHE A 8 -2.55 5.93 1.14
C PHE A 8 -3.41 4.75 0.73
N ARG A 9 -3.18 3.59 1.34
CA ARG A 9 -4.01 2.40 1.16
C ARG A 9 -4.26 1.75 2.52
N GLY A 10 -5.53 1.54 2.85
CA GLY A 10 -5.91 0.75 4.03
C GLY A 10 -6.30 -0.66 3.63
N GLN A 11 -5.93 -1.65 4.42
CA GLN A 11 -6.41 -3.03 4.28
C GLN A 11 -6.19 -3.83 5.56
N GLY A 12 -6.84 -4.98 5.66
CA GLY A 12 -6.45 -6.01 6.62
C GLY A 12 -5.27 -6.84 6.10
N LEU A 13 -4.49 -7.36 7.03
CA LEU A 13 -3.52 -8.44 6.81
C LEU A 13 -3.74 -9.54 7.84
N SER A 14 -3.42 -10.78 7.48
CA SER A 14 -3.32 -11.83 8.50
C SER A 14 -2.21 -11.47 9.50
N MET A 15 -2.32 -11.99 10.73
CA MET A 15 -1.23 -11.82 11.71
C MET A 15 0.09 -12.41 11.20
N GLU A 16 0.03 -13.52 10.45
CA GLU A 16 1.21 -14.15 9.84
C GLU A 16 1.89 -13.23 8.83
N ASP A 17 1.12 -12.66 7.89
CA ASP A 17 1.65 -11.71 6.90
C ASP A 17 2.25 -10.48 7.58
N PHE A 18 1.61 -9.99 8.64
CA PHE A 18 2.10 -8.85 9.41
C PHE A 18 3.45 -9.16 10.09
N GLU A 19 3.60 -10.33 10.72
CA GLU A 19 4.86 -10.73 11.34
C GLU A 19 5.95 -11.01 10.30
N ASN A 20 5.60 -11.55 9.14
CA ASN A 20 6.54 -11.70 8.01
C ASN A 20 7.01 -10.33 7.50
N MET A 21 6.11 -9.36 7.34
CA MET A 21 6.45 -7.99 6.95
C MET A 21 7.38 -7.30 7.95
N LYS A 22 7.23 -7.55 9.26
CA LYS A 22 8.13 -7.00 10.28
C LYS A 22 9.56 -7.53 10.13
N LYS A 23 9.71 -8.80 9.76
CA LYS A 23 11.03 -9.45 9.54
C LYS A 23 11.69 -8.99 8.24
N THR A 24 10.92 -8.64 7.22
CA THR A 24 11.43 -8.22 5.90
C THR A 24 11.50 -6.70 5.71
N LYS A 25 11.52 -5.93 6.81
CA LYS A 25 11.63 -4.47 6.76
C LYS A 25 12.87 -4.04 5.97
N GLY A 26 12.68 -3.15 4.99
CA GLY A 26 13.72 -2.71 4.05
C GLY A 26 13.78 -3.54 2.76
N GLY A 27 13.06 -4.65 2.69
CA GLY A 27 12.86 -5.44 1.47
C GLY A 27 11.77 -4.88 0.55
N LEU A 28 11.50 -5.63 -0.53
CA LEU A 28 10.45 -5.32 -1.50
C LEU A 28 9.17 -6.11 -1.18
N MET A 29 8.02 -5.53 -1.50
CA MET A 29 6.71 -6.16 -1.37
C MET A 29 6.00 -6.13 -2.72
N SER A 30 5.49 -7.28 -3.17
CA SER A 30 4.65 -7.38 -4.35
C SER A 30 3.18 -7.38 -3.98
N PHE A 31 2.35 -6.77 -4.83
CA PHE A 31 0.91 -6.86 -4.76
C PHE A 31 0.43 -7.58 -6.01
N ASN A 32 -0.23 -8.72 -5.84
CA ASN A 32 -0.71 -9.54 -6.97
C ASN A 32 -2.05 -9.06 -7.56
N ASN A 33 -2.44 -7.82 -7.26
CA ASN A 33 -3.73 -7.23 -7.65
C ASN A 33 -3.55 -5.72 -7.88
N PHE A 34 -4.52 -5.11 -8.57
CA PHE A 34 -4.56 -3.66 -8.73
C PHE A 34 -4.56 -2.92 -7.38
N LEU A 35 -3.82 -1.81 -7.34
CA LEU A 35 -3.70 -0.95 -6.16
C LEU A 35 -4.78 0.12 -6.13
N SER A 36 -5.86 -0.14 -5.38
CA SER A 36 -6.78 0.91 -4.93
C SER A 36 -6.11 1.75 -3.85
N THR A 37 -5.96 3.06 -4.10
CA THR A 37 -5.28 4.03 -3.22
C THR A 37 -6.04 5.36 -3.21
N SER A 38 -5.78 6.20 -2.21
CA SER A 38 -6.35 7.55 -2.10
C SER A 38 -5.26 8.57 -1.80
N ARG A 39 -5.41 9.80 -2.32
CA ARG A 39 -4.60 10.96 -1.89
C ARG A 39 -5.02 11.47 -0.51
N ASN A 40 -6.23 11.11 -0.05
CA ASN A 40 -6.73 11.48 1.27
C ASN A 40 -6.49 10.32 2.26
N ARG A 41 -5.58 10.55 3.21
CA ARG A 41 -5.24 9.61 4.29
C ARG A 41 -6.46 9.10 5.03
N GLU A 42 -7.41 9.98 5.34
CA GLU A 42 -8.56 9.64 6.17
C GLU A 42 -9.51 8.67 5.49
N ILE A 43 -9.63 8.73 4.17
CA ILE A 43 -10.41 7.74 3.41
C ILE A 43 -9.79 6.36 3.60
N SER A 44 -8.49 6.21 3.35
CA SER A 44 -7.78 4.93 3.49
C SER A 44 -7.80 4.42 4.94
N PHE A 45 -7.66 5.31 5.91
CA PHE A 45 -7.65 4.94 7.33
C PHE A 45 -9.05 4.55 7.83
N LYS A 46 -10.04 5.44 7.72
CA LYS A 46 -11.37 5.26 8.33
C LYS A 46 -12.21 4.22 7.61
N ASN A 47 -12.08 4.10 6.30
CA ASN A 47 -12.98 3.27 5.50
C ASN A 47 -12.39 1.88 5.22
N PHE A 48 -11.07 1.69 5.35
CA PHE A 48 -10.42 0.42 4.99
C PHE A 48 -9.53 -0.16 6.09
N ALA A 49 -8.56 0.59 6.62
CA ALA A 49 -7.64 0.06 7.64
C ALA A 49 -8.34 -0.21 8.99
N ARG A 50 -9.08 0.79 9.50
CA ARG A 50 -9.75 0.69 10.80
C ARG A 50 -10.85 -0.37 10.82
N PRO A 51 -11.76 -0.47 9.81
CA PRO A 51 -12.76 -1.52 9.78
C PRO A 51 -12.13 -2.91 9.67
N ALA A 52 -11.03 -3.05 8.92
CA ALA A 52 -10.35 -4.34 8.82
C ALA A 52 -9.81 -4.83 10.17
N ALA A 53 -9.34 -3.93 11.04
CA ALA A 53 -8.85 -4.28 12.38
C ALA A 53 -9.93 -4.87 13.31
N LEU A 54 -11.22 -4.78 12.95
CA LEU A 54 -12.30 -5.37 13.73
C LEU A 54 -12.42 -6.89 13.53
N ASN A 55 -11.78 -7.45 12.50
CA ASN A 55 -11.77 -8.90 12.27
C ASN A 55 -10.75 -9.59 13.20
N THR A 56 -11.19 -10.64 13.91
CA THR A 56 -10.47 -11.25 15.04
C THR A 56 -9.07 -11.78 14.75
N ASN A 57 -8.76 -12.09 13.48
CA ASN A 57 -7.49 -12.68 13.07
C ASN A 57 -6.72 -11.79 12.07
N SER A 58 -7.04 -10.50 12.02
CA SER A 58 -6.37 -9.58 11.11
C SER A 58 -5.89 -8.32 11.80
N VAL A 59 -4.80 -7.76 11.27
CA VAL A 59 -4.27 -6.46 11.64
C VAL A 59 -4.68 -5.47 10.57
N GLY A 60 -5.34 -4.37 10.98
CA GLY A 60 -5.60 -3.25 10.07
C GLY A 60 -4.32 -2.46 9.82
N ILE A 61 -3.92 -2.37 8.56
CA ILE A 61 -2.70 -1.66 8.12
C ILE A 61 -3.07 -0.47 7.25
N LEU A 62 -2.42 0.66 7.52
CA LEU A 62 -2.41 1.83 6.65
C LEU A 62 -1.03 1.94 5.98
N PHE A 63 -0.97 1.58 4.71
CA PHE A 63 0.20 1.81 3.88
C PHE A 63 0.29 3.29 3.50
N ILE A 64 1.48 3.87 3.70
CA ILE A 64 1.86 5.20 3.23
C ILE A 64 2.87 4.98 2.12
N MET A 65 2.49 5.28 0.88
CA MET A 65 3.29 5.01 -0.30
C MET A 65 3.74 6.32 -0.94
N ASN A 66 5.05 6.48 -1.11
CA ASN A 66 5.63 7.59 -1.85
C ASN A 66 6.00 7.07 -3.24
N ILE A 67 5.35 7.62 -4.26
CA ILE A 67 5.60 7.29 -5.66
C ILE A 67 6.61 8.30 -6.20
N ASP A 68 7.79 7.79 -6.52
CA ASP A 68 8.85 8.56 -7.16
C ASP A 68 8.61 8.62 -8.68
N ALA A 69 8.19 9.79 -9.15
CA ALA A 69 7.91 10.03 -10.55
C ALA A 69 9.15 9.81 -11.44
N ALA A 70 10.37 10.02 -10.94
CA ALA A 70 11.59 9.80 -11.72
C ALA A 70 11.80 8.32 -12.03
N ILE A 71 11.46 7.42 -11.11
CA ILE A 71 11.47 5.97 -11.35
C ILE A 71 10.38 5.61 -12.36
N CYS A 72 9.16 6.12 -12.19
CA CYS A 72 8.05 5.85 -13.10
C CYS A 72 8.36 6.30 -14.55
N THR A 73 8.96 7.47 -14.74
CA THR A 73 9.31 7.98 -16.09
C THR A 73 10.37 7.16 -16.81
N LYS A 74 11.20 6.42 -16.07
CA LYS A 74 12.21 5.51 -16.62
C LYS A 74 11.66 4.09 -16.83
N SER A 75 10.50 3.79 -16.24
CA SER A 75 9.85 2.49 -16.36
C SER A 75 9.19 2.38 -17.73
N SER A 76 9.82 1.66 -18.65
CA SER A 76 9.34 1.46 -20.02
C SER A 76 8.46 0.21 -20.17
N THR A 77 7.78 -0.24 -19.11
CA THR A 77 6.99 -1.47 -19.15
C THR A 77 5.81 -1.27 -20.11
N PRO A 78 5.79 -1.92 -21.28
CA PRO A 78 4.67 -1.81 -22.19
C PRO A 78 3.43 -2.42 -21.51
N PHE A 79 2.30 -1.72 -21.55
CA PHE A 79 1.01 -2.29 -21.19
C PHE A 79 0.16 -2.36 -22.46
N ALA A 80 -0.65 -3.42 -22.58
CA ALA A 80 -1.65 -3.51 -23.63
C ALA A 80 -2.85 -2.62 -23.26
N GLU A 81 -3.38 -1.89 -24.23
CA GLU A 81 -4.68 -1.20 -24.12
C GLU A 81 -5.85 -2.19 -24.25
#